data_AF-A0A1A6GUM3-F1
#
_entry.id   AF-A0A1A6GUM3-F1
#
_cell.length_a   1.000
_cell.length_b   1.000
_cell.length_c   1.000
_cell.angle_alpha   90.00
_cell.angle_beta   90.00
_cell.angle_gamma   90.00
#
_symmetry.space_group_name_H-M   'P 1'
#
loop_
_entity.id
_entity.type
_entity.pdbx_description
1 polymer ?
#
loop_
_entity_poly.entity_id
_entity_poly.type
_entity_poly.pdbx_seq_one_letter_code
_entity_poly.pdbx_strand_id
1 'polypeptide(L)'
;MCSPDNSTDYSGQGVDQLQKVIDTIKTNPDDRRIIMCAWNPKDLPLMALPPCHALCQFYVVNGELSCQLYQRSGDMGLGVPFNIASYALLTYMIAHITGLKVSCFQKAWL
;
A
#
# COMPACT_ATOMS: atom_id res chain seq x y z
N MET A 1 -14.94 -5.62 5.64
CA MET A 1 -16.33 -5.15 5.70
C MET A 1 -16.35 -3.70 5.26
N CYS A 2 -16.62 -3.44 3.98
CA CYS A 2 -17.14 -2.13 3.57
C CYS A 2 -18.66 -2.26 3.60
N SER A 3 -19.34 -1.61 4.53
CA SER A 3 -20.78 -1.38 4.40
C SER A 3 -21.03 -0.30 3.35
N PRO A 4 -22.17 -0.31 2.66
CA PRO A 4 -22.52 0.70 1.67
C PRO A 4 -22.83 2.09 2.27
N ASP A 5 -22.82 2.25 3.60
CA ASP A 5 -23.02 3.52 4.28
C ASP A 5 -21.67 4.16 4.68
N ASN A 6 -21.46 5.41 4.27
CA ASN A 6 -20.25 6.17 4.64
C ASN A 6 -20.34 6.76 6.07
N SER A 7 -21.39 6.42 6.84
CA SER A 7 -21.67 6.95 8.18
C SER A 7 -21.26 6.02 9.33
N THR A 8 -20.98 4.75 9.06
CA THR A 8 -20.60 3.78 10.10
C THR A 8 -19.20 4.06 10.63
N ASP A 9 -19.04 4.00 11.96
CA ASP A 9 -17.74 4.05 12.61
C ASP A 9 -17.05 2.68 12.57
N TYR A 10 -15.87 2.62 11.92
CA TYR A 10 -15.05 1.41 11.78
C TYR A 10 -13.88 1.36 12.77
N SER A 11 -13.83 2.27 13.76
CA SER A 11 -12.78 2.31 14.77
C SER A 11 -12.61 0.97 15.49
N GLY A 12 -11.38 0.42 15.48
CA GLY A 12 -11.07 -0.87 16.10
C GLY A 12 -11.58 -2.10 15.35
N GLN A 13 -12.16 -1.95 14.16
CA GLN A 13 -12.63 -3.07 13.35
C GLN A 13 -11.62 -3.45 12.26
N GLY A 14 -11.51 -4.76 11.97
CA GLY A 14 -10.63 -5.27 10.93
C GLY A 14 -9.14 -5.26 11.30
N VAL A 15 -8.27 -5.18 10.30
CA VAL A 15 -6.82 -5.16 10.47
C VAL A 15 -6.27 -3.88 9.89
N ASP A 16 -5.67 -3.04 10.73
CA ASP A 16 -4.95 -1.84 10.30
C ASP A 16 -3.59 -2.25 9.70
N GLN A 17 -3.60 -2.53 8.40
CA GLN A 17 -2.40 -2.92 7.67
C GLN A 17 -1.39 -1.77 7.60
N LEU A 18 -1.85 -0.50 7.55
CA LEU A 18 -0.96 0.65 7.44
C LEU A 18 -0.18 0.85 8.73
N GLN A 19 -0.85 0.82 9.88
CA GLN A 19 -0.20 0.92 11.19
C GLN A 19 0.79 -0.23 11.37
N LYS A 20 0.40 -1.46 11.01
CA LYS A 20 1.30 -2.62 11.07
C LYS A 20 2.54 -2.46 10.19
N VAL A 21 2.42 -1.90 8.98
CA VAL A 21 3.55 -1.58 8.11
C VAL A 21 4.50 -0.59 8.78
N ILE A 22 3.96 0.52 9.30
CA ILE A 22 4.74 1.57 9.98
C ILE A 22 5.48 1.00 11.19
N ASP A 23 4.79 0.23 12.03
CA ASP A 23 5.37 -0.38 13.22
C ASP A 23 6.48 -1.36 12.85
N THR A 24 6.23 -2.22 11.86
CA THR A 24 7.22 -3.21 11.41
C THR A 24 8.46 -2.52 10.84
N ILE A 25 8.31 -1.45 10.07
CA ILE A 25 9.46 -0.66 9.56
C ILE A 25 10.30 -0.10 10.72
N LYS A 26 9.67 0.35 11.81
CA LYS A 26 10.37 0.90 12.97
C LYS A 26 11.03 -0.17 13.84
N THR A 27 10.41 -1.33 14.02
CA THR A 27 10.87 -2.36 14.97
C THR A 27 11.66 -3.50 14.33
N ASN A 28 11.37 -3.84 13.07
CA ASN A 28 11.98 -4.95 12.34
C ASN A 28 12.09 -4.61 10.83
N PRO A 29 12.93 -3.63 10.44
CA PRO A 29 13.01 -3.12 9.06
C PRO A 29 13.44 -4.17 8.02
N ASP A 30 14.14 -5.23 8.44
CA ASP A 30 14.60 -6.31 7.58
C ASP A 30 13.51 -7.36 7.27
N ASP A 31 12.31 -7.18 7.82
CA ASP A 31 11.19 -8.08 7.59
C ASP A 31 10.78 -8.07 6.10
N ARG A 32 10.70 -9.26 5.52
CA ARG A 32 10.30 -9.44 4.12
C ARG A 32 8.77 -9.45 3.94
N ARG A 33 8.01 -9.28 5.02
CA ARG A 33 6.54 -9.37 5.06
C ARG A 33 5.86 -8.02 5.30
N ILE A 34 6.57 -6.92 5.06
CA ILE A 34 6.00 -5.57 5.12
C ILE A 34 5.13 -5.34 3.88
N ILE A 35 3.88 -5.80 3.95
CA ILE A 35 2.95 -5.86 2.82
C ILE A 35 1.63 -5.22 3.21
N MET A 36 1.08 -4.42 2.30
CA MET A 36 -0.30 -3.92 2.35
C MET A 36 -1.06 -4.46 1.14
N CYS A 37 -2.19 -5.12 1.38
CA CYS A 37 -3.01 -5.77 0.35
C CYS A 37 -4.43 -5.19 0.34
N ALA A 38 -4.87 -4.72 -0.81
CA ALA A 38 -6.25 -4.26 -1.05
C ALA A 38 -7.15 -5.37 -1.61
N TRP A 39 -6.56 -6.47 -2.09
CA TRP A 39 -7.29 -7.57 -2.69
C TRP A 39 -7.86 -8.51 -1.63
N ASN A 40 -9.11 -8.26 -1.20
CA ASN A 40 -9.83 -9.12 -0.24
C ASN A 40 -10.91 -9.96 -0.95
N PRO A 41 -10.69 -11.28 -1.18
CA PRO A 41 -11.63 -12.14 -1.91
C PRO A 41 -13.05 -12.17 -1.33
N LYS A 42 -13.18 -12.06 -0.01
CA LYS A 42 -14.49 -12.06 0.66
C LYS A 42 -15.31 -10.81 0.34
N ASP A 43 -14.63 -9.68 0.22
CA ASP A 43 -15.28 -8.38 0.03
C ASP A 43 -15.35 -7.97 -1.46
N LEU A 44 -14.71 -8.71 -2.38
CA LEU A 44 -14.75 -8.40 -3.83
C LEU A 44 -16.16 -8.23 -4.39
N PRO A 45 -17.17 -9.06 -4.07
CA PRO A 45 -18.53 -8.89 -4.59
C PRO A 45 -19.25 -7.65 -4.02
N LEU A 46 -18.76 -7.09 -2.91
CA LEU A 46 -19.32 -5.91 -2.26
C LEU A 46 -18.70 -4.61 -2.79
N MET A 47 -17.57 -4.70 -3.49
CA MET A 47 -16.87 -3.55 -4.05
C MET A 47 -17.53 -3.09 -5.35
N ALA A 48 -17.64 -1.78 -5.56
CA ALA A 48 -18.14 -1.22 -6.82
C ALA A 48 -17.32 -1.70 -8.03
N LEU A 49 -16.00 -1.77 -7.87
CA LEU A 49 -15.06 -2.35 -8.83
C LEU A 49 -13.90 -3.01 -8.08
N PRO A 50 -13.38 -4.16 -8.55
CA PRO A 50 -12.19 -4.78 -7.96
C PRO A 50 -10.99 -3.82 -8.01
N PRO A 51 -10.13 -3.76 -6.98
CA PRO A 51 -9.04 -2.80 -6.90
C PRO A 51 -8.00 -3.06 -8.00
N CYS A 52 -7.56 -2.01 -8.70
CA CYS A 52 -6.51 -2.10 -9.72
C CYS A 52 -5.10 -2.22 -9.11
N HIS A 53 -4.86 -1.58 -7.97
CA HIS A 53 -3.66 -1.68 -7.16
C HIS A 53 -3.88 -2.75 -6.07
N ALA A 54 -3.47 -3.98 -6.35
CA ALA A 54 -3.85 -5.12 -5.54
C ALA A 54 -2.98 -5.24 -4.27
N LEU A 55 -1.68 -4.97 -4.39
CA LEU A 55 -0.72 -5.19 -3.32
C LEU A 55 0.47 -4.23 -3.45
N CYS A 56 0.98 -3.72 -2.32
CA CYS A 56 2.29 -3.10 -2.26
C CYS A 56 3.15 -3.71 -1.15
N GLN A 57 4.43 -3.89 -1.44
CA GLN A 57 5.43 -4.40 -0.53
C GLN A 57 6.48 -3.33 -0.29
N PHE A 58 6.84 -3.13 0.96
CA PHE A 58 7.91 -2.21 1.36
C PHE A 58 9.17 -3.00 1.71
N TYR A 59 10.33 -2.39 1.45
CA TYR A 59 11.61 -2.93 1.87
C TYR A 59 12.50 -1.80 2.38
N VAL A 60 13.30 -2.10 3.40
CA VAL A 60 14.31 -1.18 3.93
C VAL A 60 15.69 -1.76 3.68
N VAL A 61 16.57 -0.99 3.06
CA VAL A 61 17.98 -1.35 2.84
C VAL A 61 18.83 -0.10 3.04
N ASN A 62 19.91 -0.21 3.82
CA ASN A 62 20.86 0.90 4.06
C ASN A 62 20.19 2.19 4.59
N GLY A 63 19.13 2.06 5.40
CA GLY A 63 18.39 3.22 5.94
C GLY A 63 17.50 3.92 4.90
N GLU A 64 17.28 3.29 3.75
CA GLU A 64 16.38 3.78 2.72
C GLU A 64 15.17 2.87 2.55
N LEU A 65 13.98 3.48 2.42
CA LEU A 65 12.71 2.83 2.19
C LEU A 65 12.40 2.83 0.69
N SER A 66 11.97 1.67 0.20
CA SER A 66 11.44 1.49 -1.13
C SER A 66 10.08 0.82 -1.09
N CYS A 67 9.33 0.98 -2.18
CA CYS A 67 8.02 0.39 -2.34
C CYS A 67 7.90 -0.28 -3.71
N GLN A 68 7.43 -1.52 -3.71
CA GLN A 68 7.03 -2.24 -4.90
C GLN A 68 5.51 -2.33 -4.96
N LEU A 69 4.91 -1.83 -6.04
CA LEU A 69 3.47 -1.89 -6.28
C LEU A 69 3.14 -2.92 -7.36
N TYR A 70 2.25 -3.85 -7.03
CA TYR A 70 1.62 -4.75 -8.00
C TYR A 70 0.24 -4.20 -8.40
N GLN A 71 0.12 -3.84 -9.68
CA GLN A 71 -1.16 -3.43 -10.28
C GLN A 71 -1.64 -4.50 -11.25
N ARG A 72 -2.84 -5.07 -10.99
CA ARG A 72 -3.46 -6.08 -11.87
C ARG A 72 -3.90 -5.51 -13.23
N SER A 73 -4.07 -4.19 -13.29
CA SER A 73 -4.54 -3.47 -14.47
C SER A 73 -4.14 -2.00 -14.29
N GLY A 74 -3.78 -1.34 -15.39
CA GLY A 74 -3.48 0.09 -15.38
C GLY A 74 -3.61 0.65 -16.79
N ASP A 75 -4.32 1.77 -16.89
CA ASP A 75 -4.37 2.59 -18.10
C ASP A 75 -3.04 3.31 -18.27
N MET A 76 -2.27 2.93 -19.29
CA MET A 76 -0.92 3.46 -19.53
C MET A 76 -0.91 4.96 -19.86
N GLY A 77 -1.98 5.50 -20.47
CA GLY A 77 -2.03 6.89 -20.90
C GLY A 77 -2.36 7.85 -19.76
N LEU A 78 -3.31 7.47 -18.91
CA LEU A 78 -3.84 8.35 -17.86
C LEU A 78 -3.63 7.77 -16.46
N GLY A 79 -4.08 6.55 -16.19
CA GLY A 79 -4.12 6.00 -14.83
C GLY A 79 -2.74 5.74 -14.22
N VAL A 80 -1.83 5.14 -14.99
CA VAL A 80 -0.50 4.72 -14.50
C VAL A 80 0.35 5.89 -14.01
N PRO A 81 0.46 7.02 -14.73
CA PRO A 81 1.13 8.23 -14.21
C PRO A 81 0.60 8.67 -12.84
N PHE A 82 -0.73 8.74 -12.67
CA PHE A 82 -1.33 9.11 -11.37
C PHE A 82 -1.05 8.08 -10.28
N ASN A 83 -1.09 6.78 -10.60
CA ASN A 83 -0.78 5.74 -9.63
C ASN A 83 0.69 5.79 -9.20
N ILE A 84 1.62 6.00 -10.13
CA ILE A 84 3.05 6.15 -9.81
C ILE A 84 3.24 7.33 -8.86
N ALA A 85 2.67 8.49 -9.17
CA ALA A 85 2.76 9.67 -8.31
C ALA A 85 2.16 9.42 -6.92
N SER A 86 0.99 8.78 -6.85
CA SER A 86 0.28 8.50 -5.60
C SER A 86 1.07 7.60 -4.66
N TYR A 87 1.62 6.50 -5.20
CA TYR A 87 2.37 5.55 -4.38
C TYR A 87 3.81 6.01 -4.09
N ALA A 88 4.42 6.80 -4.98
CA ALA A 88 5.67 7.49 -4.67
C ALA A 88 5.48 8.47 -3.50
N LEU A 89 4.39 9.24 -3.50
CA LEU A 89 4.05 10.13 -2.39
C LEU A 89 3.79 9.34 -1.10
N LEU A 90 3.04 8.24 -1.15
CA LEU A 90 2.82 7.37 0.01
C LEU A 90 4.15 6.86 0.59
N THR A 91 5.06 6.41 -0.28
CA THR A 91 6.39 5.95 0.12
C THR A 91 7.18 7.07 0.80
N TYR A 92 7.09 8.29 0.28
CA TYR A 92 7.72 9.47 0.89
C TYR A 92 7.14 9.80 2.27
N MET A 93 5.82 9.76 2.41
CA MET A 93 5.14 9.99 3.69
C MET A 93 5.56 8.95 4.74
N ILE A 94 5.59 7.66 4.37
CA ILE A 94 6.00 6.58 5.28
C ILE A 94 7.48 6.76 5.66
N ALA A 95 8.37 6.99 4.69
CA ALA A 95 9.79 7.21 4.96
C ALA A 95 10.00 8.38 5.93
N HIS A 96 9.29 9.50 5.74
CA HIS A 96 9.36 10.67 6.60
C HIS A 96 8.98 10.36 8.05
N ILE A 97 7.85 9.69 8.29
CA ILE A 97 7.39 9.37 9.66
C ILE A 97 8.21 8.26 10.33
N THR A 98 8.95 7.47 9.56
CA THR A 98 9.88 6.44 10.07
C THR A 98 11.32 6.91 10.16
N GLY A 99 11.63 8.14 9.74
CA GLY A 99 12.98 8.70 9.76
C GLY A 99 13.94 8.08 8.74
N LEU A 100 13.41 7.48 7.66
CA LEU A 100 14.18 6.85 6.59
C LEU A 100 14.30 7.79 5.39
N LYS A 101 15.32 7.55 4.56
CA LYS A 101 15.39 8.17 3.23
C LYS A 101 14.52 7.42 2.24
N VAL A 102 14.01 8.10 1.22
CA VAL A 102 13.35 7.41 0.10
C VAL A 102 14.41 6.94 -0.88
N SER A 103 14.29 5.69 -1.31
CA SER A 103 15.12 5.14 -2.39
C SER A 103 14.34 5.04 -3.69
N CYS A 104 13.64 3.93 -3.92
CA CYS A 104 13.01 3.63 -5.20
C CYS A 104 11.54 3.23 -5.05
N PHE A 105 10.69 3.74 -5.95
CA PHE A 105 9.36 3.21 -6.19
C PHE A 105 9.38 2.37 -7.47
N GLN A 106 8.92 1.12 -7.38
CA GLN A 106 8.90 0.19 -8.49
C GLN A 106 7.47 -0.30 -8.72
N LYS A 107 7.01 -0.19 -9.96
CA LYS A 107 5.80 -0.90 -10.38
C LYS A 107 6.20 -2.24 -10.97
N ALA A 108 5.72 -3.32 -10.37
CA ALA A 108 5.91 -4.67 -10.89
C ALA A 108 4.85 -4.95 -11.97
N TRP A 109 5.31 -5.41 -13.14
CA TRP A 109 4.47 -5.95 -14.21
C TRP A 109 4.63 -7.48 -14.25
N LEU A 110 3.55 -8.19 -14.55
CA LEU A 110 3.60 -9.48 -15.23
C LEU A 110 3.28 -9.23 -16.71
#